data_AF-A0A8J8J8R6-F1
#
_entry.id   AF-A0A8J8J8R6-F1
#
_cell.length_a   1.000
_cell.length_b   1.000
_cell.length_c   1.000
_cell.angle_alpha   90.00
_cell.angle_beta   90.00
_cell.angle_gamma   90.00
#
_symmetry.space_group_name_H-M   'P 1'
#
loop_
_entity.id
_entity.type
_entity.pdbx_description
1 polymer ?
#
loop_
_entity_poly.entity_id
_entity_poly.type
_entity_poly.pdbx_seq_one_letter_code
_entity_poly.pdbx_strand_id
1 'polypeptide(L)'
;MVRTLVYAGDTLAALVAEARWREQAKEAYAEVPTLLEWLEREIAEAREAAFSAMARRENGAEYWSGWADALETLQRKIQKREVRA
;
A
#
# COMPACT_ATOMS: atom_id res chain seq x y z
N MET A 1 48.33 13.12 15.31
CA MET A 1 48.03 11.83 14.66
C MET A 1 47.17 11.03 15.65
N VAL A 2 45.84 11.11 15.55
CA VAL A 2 44.93 10.45 16.50
C VAL A 2 44.56 9.09 15.93
N ARG A 3 45.02 8.02 16.57
CA ARG A 3 44.70 6.63 16.19
C ARG A 3 43.40 6.27 16.91
N THR A 4 42.27 6.41 16.22
CA THR A 4 40.97 5.95 16.72
C THR A 4 40.97 4.43 16.80
N LEU A 5 41.01 3.90 18.02
CA LEU A 5 40.74 2.49 18.31
C LEU A 5 39.22 2.28 18.18
N VAL A 6 38.77 1.86 17.00
CA VAL A 6 37.40 1.37 16.83
C VAL A 6 37.34 -0.02 17.47
N TYR A 7 36.58 -0.15 18.56
CA TYR A 7 36.41 -1.41 19.27
C TYR A 7 35.58 -2.37 18.41
N ALA A 8 35.99 -3.64 18.32
CA ALA A 8 35.27 -4.67 17.54
C ALA A 8 33.79 -4.86 17.98
N GLY A 9 33.46 -4.45 19.21
CA GLY A 9 32.10 -4.44 19.74
C GLY A 9 31.18 -3.40 19.08
N ASP A 10 31.71 -2.23 18.71
CA ASP A 10 30.93 -1.16 18.06
C ASP A 10 30.58 -1.53 16.62
N THR A 11 31.49 -2.19 15.92
CA THR A 11 31.23 -2.69 14.56
C THR A 11 30.22 -3.83 14.55
N LEU A 12 30.24 -4.72 15.55
CA LEU A 12 29.26 -5.81 15.63
C LEU A 12 27.87 -5.27 16.01
N ALA A 13 27.82 -4.32 16.95
CA ALA A 13 26.57 -3.65 17.34
C ALA A 13 25.96 -2.85 16.17
N ALA A 14 26.79 -2.16 15.38
CA ALA A 14 26.35 -1.45 14.19
C ALA A 14 25.79 -2.40 13.11
N LEU A 15 26.46 -3.54 12.86
CA LEU A 15 25.99 -4.55 11.91
C LEU A 15 24.67 -5.20 12.35
N VAL A 16 24.51 -5.48 13.65
CA VAL A 16 23.26 -6.01 14.21
C VAL A 16 22.13 -4.98 14.13
N ALA A 17 22.41 -3.70 14.40
CA ALA A 17 21.44 -2.62 14.25
C ALA A 17 21.00 -2.44 12.79
N GLU A 18 21.94 -2.52 11.85
CA GLU A 18 21.65 -2.45 10.42
C GLU A 18 20.83 -3.66 9.94
N ALA A 19 21.15 -4.87 10.39
CA ALA A 19 20.37 -6.07 10.08
C ALA A 19 18.93 -5.95 10.60
N ARG A 20 18.77 -5.49 11.85
CA ARG A 20 17.46 -5.32 12.49
C ARG A 20 16.61 -4.25 11.82
N TRP A 21 17.24 -3.16 11.37
CA TRP A 21 16.55 -2.11 10.59
C TRP A 21 16.09 -2.63 9.22
N ARG A 22 16.94 -3.42 8.53
CA ARG A 22 16.56 -4.04 7.25
C ARG A 22 15.42 -5.04 7.40
N GLU A 23 15.36 -5.76 8.51
CA GLU A 23 14.31 -6.75 8.80
C GLU A 23 12.97 -6.06 9.12
N GLN A 24 12.99 -5.01 9.95
CA GLN A 24 11.81 -4.16 10.18
C GLN A 24 11.34 -3.46 8.90
N ALA A 25 12.26 -2.99 8.05
CA ALA A 25 11.89 -2.42 6.77
C ALA A 25 11.20 -3.46 5.88
N LYS A 26 11.70 -4.71 5.83
CA LYS A 26 11.04 -5.79 5.08
C LYS A 26 9.63 -6.10 5.59
N GLU A 27 9.42 -6.14 6.90
CA GLU A 27 8.08 -6.31 7.48
C GLU A 27 7.16 -5.14 7.13
N ALA A 28 7.66 -3.90 7.24
CA ALA A 28 6.89 -2.71 6.89
C ALA A 28 6.52 -2.64 5.39
N TYR A 29 7.39 -3.13 4.50
CA TYR A 29 7.09 -3.23 3.07
C TYR A 29 6.15 -4.39 2.73
N ALA A 30 6.11 -5.45 3.55
CA ALA A 30 5.19 -6.57 3.36
C ALA A 30 3.72 -6.20 3.66
N GLU A 31 3.48 -5.14 4.44
CA GLU A 31 2.13 -4.65 4.75
C GLU A 31 1.56 -3.64 3.73
N VAL A 32 2.37 -3.16 2.78
CA VAL A 32 1.90 -2.21 1.76
C VAL A 32 1.13 -3.00 0.69
N PRO A 33 -0.19 -2.78 0.53
CA PRO A 33 -0.96 -3.51 -0.48
C PRO A 33 -0.41 -3.21 -1.86
N THR A 34 -0.41 -4.22 -2.72
CA THR A 34 -0.14 -4.03 -4.15
C THR A 34 -1.17 -3.06 -4.73
N LEU A 35 -0.85 -2.45 -5.88
CA LEU A 35 -1.77 -1.52 -6.54
C LEU A 35 -3.13 -2.18 -6.85
N LEU A 36 -3.15 -3.46 -7.22
CA LEU A 36 -4.38 -4.20 -7.50
C LEU A 36 -5.19 -4.47 -6.23
N GLU A 37 -4.55 -4.93 -5.15
CA GLU A 37 -5.22 -5.16 -3.86
C GLU A 37 -5.77 -3.85 -3.29
N TRP A 38 -5.04 -2.75 -3.44
CA TRP A 38 -5.52 -1.43 -3.07
C TRP A 38 -6.76 -1.04 -3.89
N LEU A 39 -6.73 -1.20 -5.21
CA LEU A 39 -7.87 -0.90 -6.08
C LEU A 39 -9.10 -1.75 -5.72
N GLU A 40 -8.93 -3.05 -5.46
CA GLU A 40 -10.03 -3.95 -5.07
C GLU A 40 -10.69 -3.50 -3.77
N ARG A 41 -9.89 -3.12 -2.77
CA ARG A 41 -10.40 -2.59 -1.50
C ARG A 41 -11.18 -1.30 -1.70
N GLU A 42 -10.62 -0.34 -2.43
CA GLU A 42 -11.28 0.95 -2.67
C GLU A 42 -12.57 0.82 -3.48
N ILE A 43 -12.64 -0.11 -4.45
CA ILE A 43 -13.88 -0.40 -5.19
C ILE A 43 -14.95 -0.94 -4.23
N ALA A 44 -14.58 -1.85 -3.33
CA ALA A 44 -15.51 -2.40 -2.36
C ALA A 44 -16.05 -1.32 -1.40
N GLU A 45 -15.16 -0.48 -0.84
CA GLU A 45 -15.52 0.62 0.05
C GLU A 45 -16.41 1.65 -0.65
N ALA A 46 -16.09 2.02 -1.89
CA ALA A 46 -16.89 2.96 -2.67
C ALA A 46 -18.30 2.41 -2.94
N ARG A 47 -18.44 1.11 -3.24
CA ARG A 47 -19.75 0.46 -3.43
C ARG A 47 -20.54 0.41 -2.14
N GLU A 48 -19.90 0.14 -1.01
CA GLU A 48 -20.54 0.15 0.30
C GLU A 48 -21.01 1.57 0.69
N ALA A 49 -20.19 2.59 0.42
CA ALA A 49 -20.55 3.98 0.63
C ALA A 49 -21.74 4.40 -0.25
N ALA A 50 -21.74 4.02 -1.52
CA ALA A 50 -22.87 4.26 -2.43
C ALA A 50 -24.14 3.58 -1.92
N PHE A 51 -24.05 2.30 -1.54
CA PHE A 51 -25.18 1.54 -0.98
C PHE A 51 -25.72 2.19 0.30
N SER A 52 -24.83 2.57 1.22
CA SER A 52 -25.19 3.24 2.47
C SER A 52 -25.88 4.58 2.23
N ALA A 53 -25.35 5.40 1.30
CA ALA A 53 -25.95 6.68 0.94
C ALA A 53 -27.33 6.49 0.30
N MET A 54 -27.51 5.51 -0.59
CA MET A 54 -28.82 5.17 -1.17
C MET A 54 -29.81 4.72 -0.10
N ALA A 55 -29.40 3.84 0.81
CA ALA A 55 -30.24 3.33 1.89
C ALA A 55 -30.73 4.44 2.82
N ARG A 56 -29.87 5.43 3.11
CA ARG A 56 -30.19 6.61 3.92
C ARG A 56 -30.88 7.73 3.13
N ARG A 57 -31.01 7.59 1.80
CA ARG A 57 -31.50 8.63 0.88
C ARG A 57 -30.70 9.94 1.00
N GLU A 58 -29.41 9.81 1.26
CA GLU A 58 -28.46 10.91 1.35
C GLU A 58 -27.86 11.23 -0.02
N ASN A 59 -27.49 12.49 -0.22
CA ASN A 59 -26.74 12.89 -1.41
C ASN A 59 -25.34 12.23 -1.39
N GLY A 60 -24.81 11.90 -2.56
CA GLY A 60 -23.46 11.33 -2.70
C GLY A 60 -23.41 9.88 -3.20
N ALA A 61 -24.55 9.19 -3.28
CA ALA A 61 -24.62 7.85 -3.87
C ALA A 61 -24.07 7.79 -5.31
N GLU A 62 -24.45 8.77 -6.14
CA GLU A 62 -23.99 8.87 -7.53
C GLU A 62 -22.47 9.10 -7.63
N TYR A 63 -21.92 9.93 -6.74
CA TYR A 63 -20.48 10.16 -6.66
C TYR A 63 -19.74 8.85 -6.36
N TRP A 64 -20.16 8.15 -5.31
CA TRP A 64 -19.51 6.91 -4.89
C TRP A 64 -19.64 5.79 -5.92
N SER A 65 -20.78 5.70 -6.60
CA SER A 65 -20.96 4.75 -7.72
C SER A 65 -20.02 5.09 -8.88
N GLY A 66 -19.97 6.36 -9.31
CA GLY A 66 -19.08 6.80 -10.39
C GLY A 66 -17.59 6.63 -10.06
N TRP A 67 -17.22 6.83 -8.79
CA TRP A 67 -15.88 6.56 -8.29
C TRP A 67 -15.52 5.07 -8.40
N ALA A 68 -16.41 4.17 -7.95
CA ALA A 68 -16.21 2.72 -8.08
C ALA A 68 -16.03 2.29 -9.55
N ASP A 69 -16.85 2.84 -10.46
CA ASP A 69 -16.78 2.52 -11.90
C ASP A 69 -15.47 3.01 -12.55
N ALA A 70 -14.98 4.18 -12.12
CA ALA A 70 -13.70 4.72 -12.57
C ALA A 70 -12.53 3.85 -12.11
N LEU A 71 -12.56 3.38 -10.85
CA LEU A 71 -11.55 2.47 -10.30
C LEU A 71 -11.56 1.11 -10.99
N GLU A 72 -12.73 0.52 -11.26
CA GLU A 72 -12.83 -0.72 -12.04
C GLU A 72 -12.24 -0.54 -13.45
N THR A 73 -12.52 0.60 -14.09
CA THR A 73 -11.96 0.92 -15.41
C THR A 73 -10.44 1.00 -15.36
N LEU A 74 -9.88 1.60 -14.31
CA LEU A 74 -8.44 1.68 -14.10
C LEU A 74 -7.83 0.29 -13.87
N GLN A 75 -8.41 -0.52 -12.98
CA GLN A 75 -7.98 -1.89 -12.68
C GLN A 75 -7.91 -2.74 -13.96
N ARG A 76 -8.97 -2.72 -14.78
CA ARG A 76 -9.01 -3.45 -16.07
C ARG A 76 -7.93 -2.97 -17.04
N LYS A 77 -7.60 -1.68 -17.05
CA LYS A 77 -6.53 -1.13 -17.92
C LYS A 77 -5.15 -1.60 -17.48
N ILE A 78 -4.91 -1.67 -16.17
CA ILE A 78 -3.65 -2.17 -15.59
C ILE A 78 -3.48 -3.65 -15.94
N GLN A 79 -4.46 -4.49 -15.60
CA GLN A 79 -4.43 -5.93 -15.88
C GLN A 79 -4.24 -6.23 -17.38
N LYS A 80 -4.91 -5.49 -18.27
CA LYS A 80 -4.73 -5.66 -19.74
C LYS A 80 -3.33 -5.30 -20.22
N ARG A 81 -2.65 -4.35 -19.58
CA ARG A 81 -1.27 -3.98 -19.93
C ARG A 81 -0.29 -5.05 -19.45
N GLU A 82 -0.50 -5.58 -18.25
CA GLU A 82 0.34 -6.67 -17.71
C GLU A 82 0.24 -7.96 -18.55
N VAL A 83 -0.93 -8.27 -19.13
CA VAL A 83 -1.08 -9.44 -20.02
C VAL A 83 -0.39 -9.27 -21.39
N ARG A 84 -0.06 -8.05 -21.79
CA ARG A 84 0.56 -7.76 -23.11
C ARG A 84 2.07 -7.53 -23.06
N ALA A 85 2.67 -7.43 -21.86
CA ALA A 85 4.11 -7.22 -21.65
C ALA A 85 4.83 -8.56 -21.47
#